data_AF-A0A4U9I072-F1
#
_entry.id   AF-A0A4U9I072-F1
#
_cell.length_a   1.000
_cell.length_b   1.000
_cell.length_c   1.000
_cell.angle_alpha   90.00
_cell.angle_beta   90.00
_cell.angle_gamma   90.00
#
_symmetry.space_group_name_H-M   'P 1'
#
loop_
_entity.id
_entity.type
_entity.pdbx_description
1 polymer ?
#
loop_
_entity_poly.entity_id
_entity_poly.type
_entity_poly.pdbx_seq_one_letter_code
_entity_poly.pdbx_strand_id
1 'polypeptide(L)' 'MAIADLDKQPDSVSSVLKVFGILQALGEEREIGITELSQRVMMSKSTVYRFLQTMKITGLCCTGR' A
#
# COMPACT_ATOMS: atom_id res chain seq x y z
N MET A 1 -21.26 -26.81 -25.14
CA MET A 1 -20.02 -26.00 -25.10
C MET A 1 -20.45 -24.55 -24.91
N ALA A 2 -20.25 -23.99 -23.72
CA ALA A 2 -20.42 -22.56 -23.45
C ALA A 2 -19.52 -22.21 -22.25
N ILE A 3 -18.29 -21.86 -22.58
CA ILE A 3 -17.34 -21.25 -21.67
C ILE A 3 -17.55 -19.73 -21.68
N ALA A 4 -17.26 -19.12 -20.53
CA ALA A 4 -16.70 -17.78 -20.34
C ALA A 4 -17.64 -16.59 -20.05
N ASP A 5 -17.13 -15.79 -19.10
CA ASP A 5 -17.34 -14.36 -18.89
C ASP A 5 -18.39 -13.92 -17.86
N LEU A 6 -18.21 -14.31 -16.60
CA LEU A 6 -18.66 -13.49 -15.44
C LEU A 6 -17.50 -13.10 -14.49
N ASP A 7 -16.27 -13.46 -14.82
CA ASP A 7 -15.07 -13.12 -14.05
C ASP A 7 -14.36 -11.91 -14.69
N LYS A 8 -15.04 -10.78 -14.71
CA LYS A 8 -14.45 -9.47 -15.03
C LYS A 8 -14.94 -8.45 -14.00
N GLN A 9 -14.84 -8.77 -12.72
CA GLN A 9 -14.61 -7.67 -11.80
C GLN A 9 -13.25 -7.09 -12.20
N PRO A 10 -13.13 -5.80 -12.52
CA PRO A 10 -11.82 -5.23 -12.84
C PRO A 10 -10.92 -5.54 -11.65
N ASP A 11 -9.81 -6.25 -11.88
CA ASP A 11 -8.84 -6.59 -10.85
C ASP A 11 -8.61 -5.34 -10.01
N SER A 12 -9.12 -5.36 -8.78
CA SER A 12 -9.09 -4.20 -7.91
C SER A 12 -7.64 -3.77 -7.81
N VAL A 13 -7.35 -2.54 -8.26
CA VAL A 13 -5.99 -2.10 -8.55
C VAL A 13 -5.13 -2.33 -7.32
N SER A 14 -4.30 -3.37 -7.36
CA SER A 14 -3.64 -3.87 -6.16
C SER A 14 -2.69 -2.81 -5.59
N SER A 15 -2.18 -1.93 -6.44
CA SER A 15 -1.37 -0.77 -6.05
C SER A 15 -2.13 0.22 -5.17
N VAL A 16 -3.42 0.44 -5.40
CA VAL A 16 -4.24 1.35 -4.59
C VAL A 16 -4.52 0.72 -3.24
N LEU A 17 -4.92 -0.55 -3.21
CA LEU A 17 -5.12 -1.32 -1.97
C LEU A 17 -3.86 -1.33 -1.10
N LYS A 18 -2.70 -1.48 -1.74
CA LYS A 18 -1.38 -1.44 -1.09
C LYS A 18 -1.08 -0.09 -0.44
N VAL A 19 -1.42 1.02 -1.11
CA VAL A 19 -1.27 2.37 -0.53
C VAL A 19 -2.19 2.55 0.68
N PHE A 20 -3.44 2.11 0.58
CA PHE A 20 -4.37 2.17 1.71
C PHE A 20 -3.92 1.31 2.89
N GLY A 21 -3.39 0.12 2.66
CA GLY A 21 -2.82 -0.73 3.72
C GLY A 21 -1.63 -0.07 4.43
N ILE A 22 -0.75 0.62 3.69
CA ILE A 22 0.33 1.41 4.28
C ILE A 22 -0.23 2.58 5.11
N LEU A 23 -1.20 3.31 4.56
CA LEU A 23 -1.80 4.46 5.23
C LEU A 23 -2.55 4.06 6.51
N GLN A 24 -3.22 2.92 6.50
CA GLN A 24 -3.89 2.35 7.67
C GLN A 24 -2.87 2.00 8.76
N ALA A 25 -1.76 1.34 8.40
CA ALA A 25 -0.70 1.01 9.35
C ALA A 25 -0.05 2.26 9.96
N LEU A 26 0.15 3.32 9.16
CA LEU A 26 0.64 4.62 9.63
C LEU A 26 -0.39 5.39 10.49
N GLY A 27 -1.69 5.13 10.29
CA GLY A 27 -2.77 5.74 11.07
C GLY A 27 -2.99 5.05 12.43
N GLU A 28 -2.75 3.74 12.51
CA GLU A 28 -2.84 2.97 13.77
C GLU A 28 -1.62 3.20 14.68
N GLU A 29 -0.41 3.32 14.12
CA GLU A 29 0.81 3.63 14.86
C GLU A 29 1.47 4.90 14.37
N ARG A 30 1.60 5.90 15.26
CA ARG A 30 2.28 7.17 14.98
C ARG A 30 3.73 6.99 14.52
N GLU A 31 4.41 5.93 14.94
CA GLU A 31 5.84 5.69 14.67
C GLU A 31 6.10 4.22 14.27
N ILE A 32 5.62 3.81 13.10
CA ILE A 32 5.91 2.47 12.56
C ILE A 32 7.24 2.45 11.78
N GLY A 33 8.12 1.50 12.13
CA GLY A 33 9.36 1.26 11.39
C GLY A 33 9.13 0.59 10.03
N ILE A 34 9.99 0.85 9.05
CA ILE A 34 9.87 0.29 7.68
C ILE A 34 9.89 -1.25 7.68
N THR A 35 10.64 -1.87 8.60
CA THR A 35 10.68 -3.34 8.73
C THR A 35 9.31 -3.90 9.14
N GLU A 36 8.73 -3.35 10.21
CA GLU A 36 7.39 -3.72 10.71
C GLU A 36 6.31 -3.46 9.66
N LEU A 37 6.35 -2.28 9.04
CA LEU A 37 5.43 -1.92 7.98
C LEU A 37 5.50 -2.92 6.83
N SER A 38 6.71 -3.27 6.36
CA SER A 38 6.90 -4.24 5.28
C SER A 38 6.34 -5.63 5.59
N GLN A 39 6.43 -6.09 6.85
CA GLN A 39 5.85 -7.35 7.28
C GLN A 39 4.31 -7.26 7.32
N ARG A 40 3.77 -6.17 7.86
CA ARG A 40 2.31 -5.96 8.00
C ARG A 40 1.59 -5.87 6.65
N VAL A 41 2.18 -5.19 5.66
CA VAL A 41 1.61 -5.10 4.31
C VAL A 41 2.06 -6.24 3.38
N MET A 42 2.79 -7.24 3.90
CA MET A 42 3.37 -8.36 3.14
C MET A 42 4.11 -7.91 1.86
N MET A 43 4.95 -6.88 1.99
CA MET A 43 5.70 -6.31 0.88
C MET A 43 7.20 -6.26 1.18
N SER A 44 8.02 -6.26 0.13
CA SER A 44 9.46 -6.02 0.28
C SER A 44 9.73 -4.59 0.75
N LYS A 45 10.78 -4.40 1.57
CA LYS A 45 11.21 -3.06 2.05
C LYS A 45 11.35 -2.04 0.93
N SER A 46 11.94 -2.40 -0.21
CA SER A 46 12.11 -1.50 -1.35
C SER A 46 10.77 -1.01 -1.92
N THR A 47 9.76 -1.88 -1.97
CA THR A 47 8.43 -1.52 -2.47
C THR A 47 7.75 -0.52 -1.54
N VAL A 48 7.82 -0.76 -0.22
CA VAL A 48 7.31 0.17 0.80
C VAL A 48 8.03 1.51 0.72
N TYR A 49 9.35 1.51 0.53
CA TYR A 49 10.15 2.73 0.40
C TYR A 49 9.72 3.57 -0.81
N ARG A 50 9.48 2.93 -1.96
CA ARG A 50 9.00 3.60 -3.17
C ARG A 50 7.62 4.22 -2.96
N PHE A 51 6.71 3.51 -2.29
CA PHE A 51 5.38 4.04 -1.97
C PHE A 51 5.47 5.22 -0.99
N LEU A 52 6.26 5.11 0.08
CA LEU A 52 6.50 6.21 1.02
C LEU A 52 7.09 7.44 0.32
N GLN A 53 8.04 7.23 -0.59
CA GLN A 53 8.62 8.30 -1.39
C GLN A 53 7.56 8.99 -2.26
N THR A 54 6.71 8.23 -2.95
CA THR A 54 5.58 8.80 -3.70
C THR A 54 4.62 9.57 -2.79
N MET A 55 4.20 9.00 -1.65
CA MET A 55 3.29 9.67 -0.72
C MET A 55 3.89 10.95 -0.10
N LYS A 56 5.21 11.00 0.08
CA LYS A 56 5.92 12.22 0.49
C LYS A 56 5.87 13.29 -0.59
N ILE A 57 6.01 12.92 -1.86
CA ILE A 57 5.90 13.84 -3.01
C ILE A 57 4.46 14.36 -3.17
N THR A 58 3.46 13.50 -2.96
CA THR A 58 2.04 13.86 -3.06
C THR A 58 1.54 14.66 -1.84
N GLY A 59 2.32 14.74 -0.75
CA GLY A 59 1.94 15.46 0.47
C GLY A 59 0.98 14.70 1.39
N LEU A 60 0.76 13.40 1.13
CA LEU A 60 -0.15 12.53 1.89
C LEU A 60 0.47 12.04 3.21
N CYS A 61 1.80 11.92 3.26
CA CYS A 61 2.54 11.54 4.46
C CYS A 61 3.57 12.62 4.80
N CYS A 62 3.32 13.37 5.87
CA CYS A 62 4.30 14.25 6.48
C CYS A 62 5.30 13.40 7.29
N THR A 63 6.30 12.83 6.63
CA THR A 63 7.54 12.44 7.32
C THR A 63 8.20 13.73 7.83
N GLY A 64 7.83 14.15 9.04
CA GLY A 64 8.36 15.33 9.71
C GLY A 64 7.31 16.13 10.48
N ARG A 65 6.90 15.61 11.65
CA ARG A 65 6.87 16.35 12.92
C ARG A 65 6.59 15.40 14.09
#